data_AF-A0A0Q8DPV0-F1
#
_entry.id   AF-A0A0Q8DPV0-F1
#
_cell.length_a   1.000
_cell.length_b   1.000
_cell.length_c   1.000
_cell.angle_alpha   90.00
_cell.angle_beta   90.00
_cell.angle_gamma   90.00
#
_symmetry.space_group_name_H-M   'P 1'
#
loop_
_entity.id
_entity.type
_entity.pdbx_description
1 polymer ?
#
loop_
_entity_poly.entity_id
_entity_poly.type
_entity_poly.pdbx_seq_one_letter_code
_entity_poly.pdbx_strand_id
1 'polypeptide(L)'
;MRYRDVPRLSGAANAAVRALERERLTPGIVSVALSVWSVRVHGAERRWRRGEAEFTCPCCGEGWARDTLQQALFMLPASAAAELRVQVESLDEVLLRRTHHEPLTDPELSWWHRRR
;
A
#
# COMPACT_ATOMS: atom_id res chain seq x y z
N MET A 1 -12.11 10.17 -7.80
CA MET A 1 -11.79 8.82 -7.26
C MET A 1 -13.09 8.03 -7.05
N ARG A 2 -13.08 6.70 -7.19
CA ARG A 2 -14.27 5.83 -7.05
C ARG A 2 -13.94 4.69 -6.10
N TYR A 3 -14.92 4.20 -5.33
CA TYR A 3 -14.72 3.00 -4.52
C TYR A 3 -14.30 1.82 -5.39
N ARG A 4 -13.31 1.07 -4.92
CA ARG A 4 -12.77 -0.10 -5.59
C ARG A 4 -12.50 -1.16 -4.53
N ASP A 5 -12.92 -2.39 -4.79
CA ASP A 5 -12.59 -3.48 -3.89
C ASP A 5 -11.08 -3.72 -3.90
N VAL A 6 -10.57 -4.07 -2.73
CA VAL A 6 -9.22 -4.58 -2.56
C VAL A 6 -9.25 -6.06 -2.91
N PRO A 7 -8.47 -6.50 -3.92
CA PRO A 7 -8.43 -7.91 -4.31
C PRO A 7 -8.04 -8.80 -3.12
N ARG A 8 -8.60 -10.02 -3.09
CA ARG A 8 -8.33 -11.06 -2.08
C ARG A 8 -8.75 -10.74 -0.64
N LEU A 9 -9.41 -9.61 -0.39
CA LEU A 9 -10.16 -9.38 0.84
C LEU A 9 -11.55 -10.01 0.74
N SER A 10 -12.08 -10.47 1.87
CA SER A 10 -13.46 -10.89 2.03
C SER A 10 -14.44 -9.74 1.73
N GLY A 11 -15.71 -10.08 1.49
CA GLY A 11 -16.75 -9.06 1.30
C GLY A 11 -16.94 -8.18 2.55
N ALA A 12 -16.82 -8.77 3.75
CA ALA A 12 -16.90 -8.05 5.01
C ALA A 12 -15.70 -7.10 5.21
N ALA A 13 -14.49 -7.55 4.89
CA ALA A 13 -13.30 -6.70 4.92
C ALA A 13 -13.40 -5.54 3.91
N ASN A 14 -13.86 -5.80 2.68
CA ASN A 14 -14.10 -4.74 1.68
C ASN A 14 -15.17 -3.75 2.13
N ALA A 15 -16.22 -4.20 2.82
CA ALA A 15 -17.21 -3.30 3.41
C ALA A 15 -16.60 -2.40 4.49
N ALA A 16 -15.74 -2.95 5.35
CA ALA A 16 -15.01 -2.18 6.36
C ALA A 16 -14.05 -1.17 5.73
N VAL A 17 -13.32 -1.54 4.67
CA VAL A 17 -12.50 -0.61 3.90
C VAL A 17 -13.34 0.53 3.32
N ARG A 18 -14.48 0.23 2.70
CA ARG A 18 -15.37 1.26 2.13
C ARG A 18 -15.96 2.18 3.20
N ALA A 19 -16.25 1.67 4.39
CA ALA A 19 -16.68 2.50 5.52
C ALA A 19 -15.56 3.44 5.97
N LEU A 20 -14.35 2.93 6.18
CA LEU A 20 -13.18 3.73 6.52
C LEU A 20 -12.89 4.81 5.46
N GLU A 21 -12.92 4.43 4.18
CA GLU A 21 -12.69 5.33 3.05
C GLU A 21 -13.73 6.46 2.98
N ARG A 22 -14.97 6.19 3.37
CA ARG A 22 -16.03 7.19 3.40
C ARG A 22 -15.86 8.18 4.56
N GLU A 23 -15.42 7.67 5.71
CA GLU A 23 -15.41 8.43 6.96
C GLU A 23 -14.13 9.22 7.20
N ARG A 24 -12.97 8.68 6.77
CA ARG A 24 -11.65 9.16 7.18
C ARG A 24 -10.63 9.31 6.06
N LEU A 25 -10.88 8.73 4.88
CA LEU A 25 -9.94 8.76 3.75
C LEU A 25 -10.65 9.18 2.45
N THR A 26 -10.11 8.76 1.31
CA THR A 26 -10.65 9.03 -0.03
C THR A 26 -11.16 7.71 -0.65
N PRO A 27 -12.31 7.71 -1.34
CA PRO A 27 -12.84 6.51 -2.00
C PRO A 27 -11.82 5.82 -2.93
N GLY A 28 -11.59 4.53 -2.70
CA GLY A 28 -10.69 3.67 -3.46
C GLY A 28 -9.19 3.83 -3.14
N ILE A 29 -8.82 4.69 -2.17
CA ILE A 29 -7.41 4.97 -1.87
C ILE A 29 -6.66 3.73 -1.39
N VAL A 30 -7.29 2.82 -0.65
CA VAL A 30 -6.63 1.63 -0.12
C VAL A 30 -6.30 0.65 -1.26
N SER A 31 -7.23 0.49 -2.20
CA SER A 31 -7.03 -0.34 -3.41
C SER A 31 -5.94 0.24 -4.32
N VAL A 32 -5.89 1.57 -4.46
CA VAL A 32 -4.85 2.28 -5.21
C VAL A 32 -3.50 2.11 -4.52
N ALA A 33 -3.41 2.35 -3.22
CA ALA A 33 -2.17 2.21 -2.45
C ALA A 33 -1.61 0.78 -2.53
N LEU A 34 -2.45 -0.25 -2.41
CA LEU A 34 -2.01 -1.64 -2.56
C LEU A 34 -1.48 -1.92 -3.97
N SER A 35 -2.15 -1.37 -4.99
CA SER A 35 -1.73 -1.55 -6.39
C SER A 35 -0.38 -0.86 -6.66
N VAL A 36 -0.22 0.38 -6.21
CA VAL A 36 1.05 1.14 -6.32
C VAL A 36 2.17 0.44 -5.56
N TRP A 37 1.90 -0.04 -4.34
CA TRP A 37 2.87 -0.81 -3.56
C TRP A 37 3.29 -2.09 -4.28
N SER A 38 2.32 -2.84 -4.83
CA SER A 38 2.60 -4.06 -5.60
C SER A 38 3.52 -3.79 -6.79
N VAL A 39 3.30 -2.72 -7.56
CA VAL A 39 4.17 -2.43 -8.70
C VAL A 39 5.56 -1.97 -8.25
N ARG A 40 5.68 -1.14 -7.21
CA ARG A 40 6.98 -0.75 -6.65
C ARG A 40 7.80 -1.99 -6.26
N VAL A 41 7.18 -2.89 -5.52
CA VAL A 41 7.82 -4.11 -5.00
C VAL A 41 8.22 -5.08 -6.12
N HIS A 42 7.37 -5.23 -7.14
CA HIS A 42 7.63 -6.16 -8.24
C HIS A 42 8.51 -5.58 -9.36
N GLY A 43 8.76 -4.27 -9.39
CA GLY A 43 9.48 -3.60 -10.46
C GLY A 43 8.62 -3.37 -11.71
N ALA A 44 9.10 -2.48 -12.59
CA ALA A 44 8.39 -1.94 -13.76
C ALA A 44 8.06 -2.95 -14.89
N GLU A 45 8.10 -4.26 -14.66
CA GLU A 45 7.71 -5.27 -15.67
C GLU A 45 6.19 -5.29 -15.91
N ARG A 46 5.38 -4.66 -15.05
CA ARG A 46 3.93 -4.50 -15.29
C ARG A 46 3.62 -3.15 -15.95
N ARG A 47 2.94 -3.23 -17.09
CA ARG A 47 2.35 -2.08 -17.80
C ARG A 47 1.26 -1.44 -16.91
N TRP A 48 1.50 -0.20 -16.46
CA TRP A 48 0.64 0.58 -15.57
C TRP A 48 -0.80 0.74 -16.10
N ARG A 49 -1.81 0.75 -15.22
CA ARG A 49 -3.15 1.22 -15.58
C ARG A 49 -3.17 2.76 -15.59
N ARG A 50 -3.91 3.35 -16.53
CA ARG A 50 -4.09 4.81 -16.66
C ARG A 50 -4.77 5.34 -15.39
N GLY A 51 -4.00 5.88 -14.45
CA GLY A 51 -4.42 6.32 -13.12
C GLY A 51 -3.53 5.85 -11.96
N GLU A 52 -2.70 4.83 -12.16
CA GLU A 52 -1.71 4.39 -11.16
C GLU A 52 -0.36 5.12 -11.33
N ALA A 53 -0.09 5.63 -12.54
CA ALA A 53 1.14 6.33 -12.90
C ALA A 53 1.33 7.68 -12.17
N GLU A 54 0.25 8.31 -11.71
CA GLU A 54 0.31 9.60 -10.99
C GLU A 54 0.88 9.46 -9.57
N PHE A 55 0.73 8.27 -8.97
CA PHE A 55 1.21 7.96 -7.62
C PHE A 55 2.58 7.27 -7.60
N THR A 56 3.19 7.09 -8.77
CA THR A 56 4.46 6.37 -8.94
C THR A 56 5.60 7.31 -9.30
N CYS A 57 5.43 8.63 -9.15
CA CYS A 57 6.58 9.55 -9.25
C CYS A 57 7.63 9.12 -8.22
N PRO A 58 8.91 8.94 -8.62
CA PRO A 58 10.00 8.75 -7.66
C PRO A 58 10.05 9.86 -6.60
N CYS A 59 9.57 11.05 -6.95
CA CYS A 59 9.49 12.22 -6.09
C CYS A 59 8.35 12.22 -5.06
N CYS A 60 7.24 11.51 -5.33
CA CYS A 60 6.00 11.60 -4.53
C CYS A 60 5.47 10.23 -4.06
N GLY A 61 6.02 9.13 -4.58
CA GLY A 61 5.43 7.79 -4.49
C GLY A 61 6.28 6.74 -3.78
N GLU A 62 7.55 7.03 -3.50
CA GLU A 62 8.44 6.12 -2.76
C GLU A 62 8.05 6.11 -1.27
N GLY A 63 7.05 5.30 -0.94
CA GLY A 63 6.60 5.04 0.42
C GLY A 63 5.22 5.60 0.78
N TRP A 64 4.69 6.58 0.03
CA TRP A 64 3.30 7.05 0.18
C TRP A 64 2.29 5.89 0.21
N ALA A 65 2.46 4.92 -0.69
CA ALA A 65 1.60 3.76 -0.76
C ALA A 65 1.66 2.92 0.53
N ARG A 66 2.86 2.69 1.07
CA ARG A 66 3.04 1.89 2.28
C ARG A 66 2.61 2.64 3.54
N ASP A 67 2.80 3.96 3.58
CA ASP A 67 2.31 4.84 4.64
C ASP A 67 0.77 4.86 4.67
N THR A 68 0.14 4.98 3.50
CA THR A 68 -1.33 4.93 3.36
C THR A 68 -1.89 3.58 3.82
N LEU A 69 -1.23 2.47 3.43
CA LEU A 69 -1.59 1.12 3.89
C LEU A 69 -1.39 0.98 5.40
N GLN A 70 -0.32 1.53 5.96
CA GLN A 70 -0.07 1.54 7.40
C GLN A 70 -1.17 2.29 8.15
N GLN A 71 -1.58 3.45 7.63
CA GLN A 71 -2.66 4.24 8.22
C GLN A 71 -3.97 3.47 8.19
N ALA A 72 -4.31 2.83 7.05
CA ALA A 72 -5.50 2.00 6.94
C ALA A 72 -5.47 0.82 7.93
N LEU A 73 -4.34 0.13 8.07
CA LEU A 73 -4.17 -0.97 9.03
C LEU A 73 -4.38 -0.55 10.48
N PHE A 74 -4.03 0.70 10.84
CA PHE A 74 -4.23 1.24 12.17
C PHE A 74 -5.70 1.58 12.46
N MET A 75 -6.46 1.99 11.45
CA MET A 75 -7.85 2.45 11.61
C MET A 75 -8.90 1.36 11.35
N LEU A 76 -8.54 0.27 10.66
CA LEU A 76 -9.47 -0.81 10.35
C LEU A 76 -9.81 -1.64 11.60
N PRO A 77 -11.04 -2.19 11.67
CA PRO A 77 -11.37 -3.25 12.63
C PRO A 77 -10.39 -4.42 12.53
N ALA A 78 -10.09 -5.06 13.66
CA ALA A 78 -9.01 -6.06 13.75
C ALA A 78 -9.08 -7.18 12.70
N SER A 79 -10.28 -7.67 12.38
CA SER A 79 -10.49 -8.72 11.36
C SER A 79 -10.15 -8.24 9.95
N ALA A 80 -10.66 -7.09 9.54
CA ALA A 80 -10.35 -6.49 8.23
C ALA A 80 -8.87 -6.08 8.13
N ALA A 81 -8.31 -5.57 9.23
CA ALA A 81 -6.90 -5.23 9.32
C ALA A 81 -6.01 -6.48 9.16
N ALA A 82 -6.39 -7.62 9.73
CA ALA A 82 -5.64 -8.87 9.59
C ALA A 82 -5.59 -9.34 8.13
N GLU A 83 -6.71 -9.33 7.42
CA GLU A 83 -6.74 -9.71 6.01
C GLU A 83 -5.91 -8.76 5.13
N LEU A 84 -5.99 -7.45 5.37
CA LEU A 84 -5.16 -6.48 4.64
C LEU A 84 -3.67 -6.65 4.98
N ARG A 85 -3.35 -6.93 6.25
CA ARG A 85 -1.97 -7.11 6.73
C ARG A 85 -1.29 -8.25 6.00
N VAL A 86 -1.96 -9.38 5.80
CA VAL A 86 -1.42 -10.53 5.03
C VAL A 86 -0.99 -10.10 3.61
N GLN A 87 -1.79 -9.27 2.93
CA GLN A 87 -1.43 -8.79 1.59
C GLN A 87 -0.22 -7.85 1.62
N VAL A 88 -0.17 -6.94 2.60
CA VAL A 88 0.92 -5.97 2.76
C VAL A 88 2.22 -6.67 3.11
N GLU A 89 2.20 -7.61 4.07
CA GLU A 89 3.38 -8.36 4.50
C GLU A 89 3.96 -9.22 3.38
N SER A 90 3.11 -9.85 2.56
CA SER A 90 3.57 -10.61 1.39
C SER A 90 4.35 -9.73 0.39
N LEU A 91 3.94 -8.47 0.22
CA LEU A 91 4.65 -7.50 -0.62
C LEU A 91 5.91 -6.97 0.07
N ASP A 92 5.83 -6.67 1.37
CA ASP A 92 6.97 -6.23 2.17
C ASP A 92 8.11 -7.25 2.14
N GLU A 93 7.81 -8.55 2.23
CA GLU A 93 8.80 -9.61 2.07
C GLU A 93 9.48 -9.62 0.70
N VAL A 94 8.73 -9.40 -0.38
CA VAL A 94 9.31 -9.35 -1.73
C VAL A 94 10.25 -8.14 -1.83
N LEU A 95 9.89 -7.00 -1.25
CA LEU A 95 10.76 -5.83 -1.20
C LEU A 95 12.05 -6.16 -0.45
N LEU A 96 11.93 -6.72 0.76
CA LEU A 96 13.07 -7.09 1.60
C LEU A 96 14.02 -8.07 0.91
N ARG A 97 13.50 -9.00 0.10
CA ARG A 97 14.32 -9.95 -0.69
C ARG A 97 15.04 -9.30 -1.86
N ARG A 98 14.54 -8.18 -2.38
CA ARG A 98 15.04 -7.53 -3.61
C ARG A 98 15.88 -6.28 -3.36
N THR A 99 15.74 -5.68 -2.19
CA THR A 99 16.35 -4.39 -1.85
C THR A 99 17.28 -4.51 -0.66
N HIS A 100 18.36 -3.75 -0.69
CA HIS A 100 19.31 -3.67 0.42
C HIS A 100 18.92 -2.53 1.36
N HIS A 101 19.35 -2.63 2.61
CA HIS A 101 19.23 -1.53 3.56
C HIS A 101 20.21 -0.43 3.18
N GLU A 102 19.72 0.81 3.03
CA GLU A 102 20.54 1.97 2.73
C GLU A 102 21.01 2.64 4.04
N PRO A 103 22.30 2.50 4.44
CA PRO A 103 22.75 2.88 5.80
C PRO A 103 22.82 4.39 6.05
N LEU A 104 22.84 5.18 4.99
CA LEU A 104 22.93 6.64 5.05
C LEU A 104 21.56 7.32 5.17
N THR A 105 20.48 6.54 5.17
CA THR A 105 19.12 7.06 5.29
C THR A 105 18.82 7.38 6.76
N ASP A 106 18.09 8.48 7.00
CA ASP A 106 17.68 8.91 8.35
C ASP A 106 17.05 7.74 9.14
N PRO A 107 17.57 7.39 10.33
CA PRO A 107 17.07 6.28 11.13
C PRO A 107 15.62 6.45 11.59
N GLU A 108 15.11 7.68 11.67
CA GLU A 108 13.73 7.98 12.09
C GLU A 108 12.70 7.65 10.99
N LEU A 109 13.16 7.43 9.75
CA LEU A 109 12.26 7.02 8.68
C LEU A 109 11.83 5.57 8.84
N SER A 110 10.57 5.30 8.48
CA SER A 110 10.06 3.92 8.44
C SER A 110 10.92 3.06 7.51
N TRP A 111 11.12 1.78 7.86
CA TRP A 111 12.12 0.93 7.21
C TRP A 111 11.92 0.80 5.68
N TRP A 112 10.69 0.92 5.18
CA TRP A 112 10.38 0.86 3.74
C TRP A 112 10.85 2.08 2.95
N HIS A 113 11.13 3.21 3.62
CA HIS A 113 11.77 4.39 3.05
C HIS A 113 13.30 4.26 2.99
N ARG A 114 13.86 3.24 3.65
CA ARG A 114 15.32 3.01 3.78
C ARG A 114 15.80 1.83 2.94
N ARG A 115 15.12 1.56 1.82
CA ARG A 115 15.34 0.39 0.96
C ARG A 115 15.50 0.83 -0.50
N ARG A 116 16.59 0.36 -1.13
CA ARG A 116 16.90 0.51 -2.56
C ARG A 116 17.24 -0.83 -3.21
#